data_AF-A0A2P7BCR8-F1
#
_entry.id   AF-A0A2P7BCR8-F1
#
_cell.length_a   1.000
_cell.length_b   1.000
_cell.length_c   1.000
_cell.angle_alpha   90.00
_cell.angle_beta   90.00
_cell.angle_gamma   90.00
#
_symmetry.space_group_name_H-M   'P 1'
#
loop_
_entity.id
_entity.type
_entity.pdbx_description
1 polymer ?
#
loop_
_entity_poly.entity_id
_entity_poly.type
_entity_poly.pdbx_seq_one_letter_code
_entity_poly.pdbx_strand_id
1 'polypeptide(L)'
;MITYMAEPGPGQIKAALAAGFGKRPAMDMHCMEAGSVPMKPPLFSIRPKYRTFLRNSYRDPILPSRAKIAVDRRLTVILAADVVGFSRLMEVDEERTHAAFSTCHTAIAGLVAKHRGRIFAGAGDSVLAEFASPVEAVRAAIDIQNDLAERRLDLAEGHQMKFRIGINLGDVIVDGSNLYGAGVNVAVRLETLAEPGGICLSGNIHEHVEQKLPLQYLDLGEQRVKNIAKPVHVYRVLTSEATQGVLSITAAETFATNWLVPRLGSFQLVHPDIALRLEIMGRVVDFAHEAFDVGIREGHGNWPGLKSHMLMPVEFTPLCSPEFLARAGNIAAPIDLLQMPLLSWSISDDWWREWFKLSGITNPEPAIRPSVQLKTQLAISQAAMAGQGIAILTPAFFAAEIATGRLIQPFSIVAGIGSSFWLVYPEDHQNSRKIHAFREWILEEVKRDMARAVV
;
A
#
# COMPACT_ATOMS: atom_id res chain seq x y z
N MET A 1 -5.72 -48.00 37.60
CA MET A 1 -4.99 -47.15 38.56
C MET A 1 -4.99 -45.75 37.95
N ILE A 2 -6.12 -45.03 38.00
CA ILE A 2 -6.55 -44.09 39.06
C ILE A 2 -5.59 -42.89 39.12
N THR A 3 -5.92 -41.59 38.94
CA THR A 3 -7.18 -40.85 38.68
C THR A 3 -6.83 -39.38 38.36
N TYR A 4 -7.67 -38.75 37.52
CA TYR A 4 -7.85 -37.31 37.24
C TYR A 4 -8.25 -36.48 38.48
N MET A 5 -7.87 -35.19 38.59
CA MET A 5 -8.68 -34.09 39.19
C MET A 5 -8.05 -32.75 38.76
N ALA A 6 -8.62 -31.93 37.86
CA ALA A 6 -9.80 -31.05 37.97
C ALA A 6 -9.53 -29.72 38.71
N GLU A 7 -9.65 -28.61 37.97
CA GLU A 7 -9.76 -27.22 38.45
C GLU A 7 -11.04 -26.99 39.28
N PRO A 8 -11.10 -25.85 39.99
CA PRO A 8 -12.30 -25.03 39.94
C PRO A 8 -12.01 -23.55 39.63
N GLY A 9 -12.88 -22.96 38.80
CA GLY A 9 -12.99 -21.53 38.55
C GLY A 9 -13.82 -20.77 39.63
N PRO A 10 -14.51 -19.67 39.28
CA PRO A 10 -14.10 -18.32 39.65
C PRO A 10 -15.09 -17.59 40.57
N GLY A 11 -14.61 -16.63 41.38
CA GLY A 11 -15.49 -15.64 42.03
C GLY A 11 -14.91 -14.88 43.22
N GLN A 12 -14.76 -13.55 43.04
CA GLN A 12 -14.77 -12.48 44.05
C GLN A 12 -13.53 -12.42 44.98
N ILE A 13 -12.79 -11.30 45.06
CA ILE A 13 -13.11 -10.16 45.92
C ILE A 13 -12.45 -8.87 45.38
N LYS A 14 -13.24 -7.78 45.43
CA LYS A 14 -12.92 -6.38 45.11
C LYS A 14 -12.00 -5.72 46.15
N ALA A 15 -11.15 -4.83 45.64
CA ALA A 15 -10.85 -3.45 46.07
C ALA A 15 -10.38 -3.13 47.52
N ALA A 16 -9.22 -2.47 47.60
CA ALA A 16 -8.94 -1.31 48.47
C ALA A 16 -7.75 -0.51 47.87
N LEU A 17 -7.99 0.69 47.33
CA LEU A 17 -7.60 2.01 47.89
C LEU A 17 -6.07 2.23 48.02
N ALA A 18 -5.41 3.02 47.17
CA ALA A 18 -5.45 4.49 47.04
C ALA A 18 -5.09 5.25 48.34
N ALA A 19 -3.87 5.78 48.42
CA ALA A 19 -3.50 7.11 48.97
C ALA A 19 -1.97 7.22 49.17
N GLY A 20 -1.38 8.37 48.81
CA GLY A 20 0.01 8.69 49.21
C GLY A 20 0.71 9.81 48.44
N PHE A 21 0.09 11.00 48.36
CA PHE A 21 0.74 12.22 47.87
C PHE A 21 1.66 12.86 48.94
N GLY A 22 2.86 13.27 48.51
CA GLY A 22 3.44 14.59 48.82
C GLY A 22 4.38 14.73 50.03
N LYS A 23 5.61 15.22 49.79
CA LYS A 23 6.04 16.62 50.09
C LYS A 23 7.55 16.83 49.84
N ARG A 24 7.89 17.98 49.25
CA ARG A 24 9.22 18.62 49.22
C ARG A 24 9.52 19.29 50.58
N PRO A 25 10.79 19.67 50.81
CA PRO A 25 11.06 21.08 51.15
C PRO A 25 12.19 21.70 50.31
N ALA A 26 12.27 23.02 50.35
CA ALA A 26 13.21 23.91 49.63
C ALA A 26 14.01 24.79 50.62
N MET A 27 15.05 25.46 50.08
CA MET A 27 15.97 26.48 50.65
C MET A 27 17.18 25.91 51.43
N ASP A 28 18.43 26.37 51.27
CA ASP A 28 18.94 27.66 50.76
C ASP A 28 20.34 27.59 50.12
N MET A 29 20.68 28.71 49.50
CA MET A 29 21.74 29.05 48.56
C MET A 29 23.05 29.50 49.23
N HIS A 30 24.19 28.91 48.86
CA HIS A 30 25.53 29.52 48.97
C HIS A 30 26.41 29.14 47.77
N CYS A 31 26.97 30.18 47.14
CA CYS A 31 27.90 30.12 46.01
C CYS A 31 29.23 29.46 46.38
N MET A 32 29.79 28.63 45.49
CA MET A 32 31.20 28.68 45.04
C MET A 32 31.39 27.79 43.80
N GLU A 33 32.34 28.19 42.96
CA GLU A 33 32.53 27.84 41.55
C GLU A 33 33.16 26.47 41.24
N ALA A 34 32.95 26.07 39.97
CA ALA A 34 33.82 25.33 39.05
C ALA A 34 34.20 23.86 39.33
N GLY A 35 33.71 22.96 38.46
CA GLY A 35 34.19 21.58 38.34
C GLY A 35 33.29 20.66 37.52
N SER A 36 32.91 21.04 36.29
CA SER A 36 32.13 20.16 35.41
C SER A 36 33.02 19.10 34.76
N VAL A 37 32.91 17.87 35.22
CA VAL A 37 33.35 16.67 34.51
C VAL A 37 32.28 16.34 33.46
N PRO A 38 32.56 16.37 32.13
CA PRO A 38 31.63 15.85 31.15
C PRO A 38 31.85 14.35 30.97
N MET A 39 30.82 13.58 31.32
CA MET A 39 30.60 12.20 30.89
C MET A 39 30.76 12.11 29.36
N LYS A 40 31.71 11.28 28.89
CA LYS A 40 31.89 10.97 27.47
C LYS A 40 30.66 10.22 26.92
N PRO A 41 30.04 10.66 25.82
CA PRO A 41 29.10 9.83 25.08
C PRO A 41 29.82 8.68 24.37
N PRO A 42 29.17 7.54 24.10
CA PRO A 42 29.83 6.37 23.53
C PRO A 42 30.32 6.65 22.11
N LEU A 43 31.61 6.40 21.90
CA LEU A 43 32.28 6.45 20.60
C LEU A 43 31.78 5.28 19.73
N PHE A 44 30.78 5.51 18.90
CA PHE A 44 30.50 4.60 17.78
C PHE A 44 31.66 4.68 16.76
N SER A 45 32.46 3.62 16.78
CA SER A 45 33.58 3.33 15.87
C SER A 45 33.09 3.14 14.43
N ILE A 46 33.80 3.72 13.46
CA ILE A 46 33.58 3.49 12.03
C ILE A 46 33.99 2.03 11.73
N ARG A 47 33.12 1.26 11.06
CA ARG A 47 33.48 -0.11 10.62
C ARG A 47 34.67 -0.08 9.65
N PRO A 48 35.58 -1.07 9.67
CA PRO A 48 36.84 -1.05 8.91
C PRO A 48 36.73 -0.96 7.38
N LYS A 49 35.54 -1.18 6.79
CA LYS A 49 35.33 -1.40 5.35
C LYS A 49 35.53 -0.16 4.46
N TYR A 50 35.38 1.05 4.99
CA TYR A 50 35.66 2.31 4.25
C TYR A 50 37.12 2.77 4.36
N ARG A 51 37.95 2.05 5.13
CA ARG A 51 39.30 2.52 5.50
C ARG A 51 40.29 2.46 4.34
N THR A 52 40.04 1.63 3.33
CA THR A 52 40.84 1.55 2.10
C THR A 52 40.50 2.67 1.11
N PHE A 53 39.28 3.22 1.18
CA PHE A 53 38.82 4.33 0.31
C PHE A 53 39.11 5.72 0.90
N LEU A 54 39.28 5.83 2.22
CA LEU A 54 39.45 7.11 2.93
C LEU A 54 40.92 7.44 3.28
N ARG A 55 41.89 6.62 2.87
CA ARG A 55 43.29 6.74 3.33
C ARG A 55 44.26 7.00 2.19
N ASN A 56 44.15 8.17 1.55
CA ASN A 56 45.30 8.81 0.92
C ASN A 56 45.17 10.32 0.98
N SER A 57 45.52 10.87 2.14
CA SER A 57 45.84 12.29 2.30
C SER A 57 46.93 12.38 3.36
N TYR A 58 48.05 13.00 2.98
CA TYR A 58 49.21 13.39 3.79
C TYR A 58 50.32 12.37 4.02
N ARG A 59 51.33 12.44 3.14
CA ARG A 59 52.75 12.44 3.52
C ARG A 59 53.47 13.48 2.66
N ASP A 60 54.00 14.54 3.28
CA ASP A 60 55.10 15.34 2.74
C ASP A 60 56.43 14.58 2.98
N PRO A 61 57.39 14.62 2.04
CA PRO A 61 58.35 15.73 2.03
C PRO A 61 58.76 16.26 0.63
N ILE A 62 58.81 17.60 0.53
CA ILE A 62 59.68 18.47 -0.29
C ILE A 62 59.64 18.31 -1.84
N LEU A 63 59.25 19.43 -2.49
CA LEU A 63 58.83 19.71 -3.89
C LEU A 63 59.87 19.48 -5.03
N PRO A 64 59.41 19.39 -6.30
CA PRO A 64 59.38 20.57 -7.17
C PRO A 64 58.07 20.81 -7.96
N SER A 65 57.75 22.10 -8.12
CA SER A 65 56.78 22.77 -9.01
C SER A 65 55.38 22.17 -9.23
N ARG A 66 54.36 22.85 -8.68
CA ARG A 66 52.93 22.68 -8.97
C ARG A 66 52.62 22.85 -10.47
N ALA A 67 52.54 21.75 -11.20
CA ALA A 67 51.55 21.65 -12.27
C ALA A 67 50.17 21.60 -11.59
N LYS A 68 49.26 22.52 -11.93
CA LYS A 68 47.85 22.40 -11.53
C LYS A 68 47.31 21.15 -12.22
N ILE A 69 47.20 20.03 -11.50
CA ILE A 69 46.39 18.90 -11.95
C ILE A 69 44.97 19.45 -12.06
N ALA A 70 44.44 19.55 -13.29
CA ALA A 70 43.07 19.95 -13.53
C ALA A 70 42.17 18.84 -12.98
N VAL A 71 41.57 19.09 -11.82
CA VAL A 71 40.62 18.17 -11.19
C VAL A 71 39.26 18.44 -11.83
N ASP A 72 38.74 17.47 -12.58
CA ASP A 72 37.41 17.57 -13.16
C ASP A 72 36.36 17.43 -12.05
N ARG A 73 35.46 18.41 -11.98
CA ARG A 73 34.43 18.51 -10.94
C ARG A 73 33.06 18.67 -11.58
N ARG A 74 32.10 17.91 -11.06
CA ARG A 74 30.74 17.89 -11.58
C ARG A 74 29.73 17.79 -10.44
N LEU A 75 28.62 18.49 -10.60
CA LEU A 75 27.43 18.29 -9.77
C LEU A 75 26.65 17.07 -10.28
N THR A 76 26.42 16.07 -9.44
CA THR A 76 25.65 14.87 -9.80
C THR A 76 24.82 14.35 -8.63
N VAL A 77 23.83 13.50 -8.91
CA VAL A 77 23.03 12.82 -7.89
C VAL A 77 23.70 11.49 -7.57
N ILE A 78 23.87 11.22 -6.29
CA ILE A 78 24.59 10.05 -5.78
C ILE A 78 23.61 9.24 -4.95
N LEU A 79 23.47 7.97 -5.29
CA LEU A 79 22.74 6.97 -4.53
C LEU A 79 23.75 6.06 -3.85
N ALA A 80 23.63 5.92 -2.53
CA ALA A 80 24.38 4.94 -1.75
C ALA A 80 23.42 3.91 -1.16
N ALA A 81 23.73 2.63 -1.35
CA ALA A 81 22.99 1.52 -0.77
C ALA A 81 23.93 0.56 -0.02
N ASP A 82 23.48 0.03 1.12
CA ASP A 82 24.26 -0.92 1.94
C ASP A 82 23.36 -1.98 2.59
N VAL A 83 23.91 -3.19 2.76
CA VAL A 83 23.19 -4.31 3.37
C VAL A 83 23.17 -4.20 4.90
N VAL A 84 21.98 -4.32 5.48
CA VAL A 84 21.79 -4.35 6.93
C VAL A 84 22.37 -5.63 7.52
N GLY A 85 23.41 -5.48 8.35
CA GLY A 85 23.94 -6.59 9.16
C GLY A 85 24.74 -7.62 8.36
N PHE A 86 25.25 -7.28 7.19
CA PHE A 86 25.99 -8.19 6.30
C PHE A 86 27.08 -9.03 7.00
N SER A 87 27.89 -8.41 7.88
CA SER A 87 28.92 -9.15 8.62
C SER A 87 28.36 -10.32 9.45
N ARG A 88 27.19 -10.14 10.06
CA ARG A 88 26.51 -11.20 10.83
C ARG A 88 26.00 -12.30 9.91
N LEU A 89 25.51 -11.96 8.72
CA LEU A 89 25.04 -12.94 7.73
C LEU A 89 26.21 -13.79 7.21
N MET A 90 27.35 -13.15 6.92
CA MET A 90 28.60 -13.83 6.52
C MET A 90 29.13 -14.80 7.60
N GLU A 91 29.00 -14.46 8.88
CA GLU A 91 29.40 -15.35 10.00
C GLU A 91 28.49 -16.58 10.13
N VAL A 92 27.22 -16.48 9.72
CA VAL A 92 26.24 -17.58 9.83
C VAL A 92 26.36 -18.54 8.64
N ASP A 93 26.42 -18.00 7.41
CA ASP A 93 26.52 -18.79 6.18
C ASP A 93 27.14 -17.93 5.07
N GLU A 94 28.43 -18.12 4.83
CA GLU A 94 29.21 -17.35 3.86
C GLU A 94 28.74 -17.59 2.41
N GLU A 95 28.59 -18.85 2.00
CA GLU A 95 28.22 -19.21 0.63
C GLU A 95 26.83 -18.68 0.27
N ARG A 96 25.84 -18.89 1.15
CA ARG A 96 24.47 -18.44 0.90
C ARG A 96 24.33 -16.93 0.95
N THR A 97 25.04 -16.26 1.87
CA THR A 97 25.05 -14.80 1.94
C THR A 97 25.68 -14.20 0.69
N HIS A 98 26.78 -14.77 0.20
CA HIS A 98 27.41 -14.32 -1.03
C HIS A 98 26.50 -14.52 -2.26
N ALA A 99 25.83 -15.67 -2.37
CA ALA A 99 24.90 -15.96 -3.45
C ALA A 99 23.71 -14.98 -3.45
N ALA A 100 23.05 -14.81 -2.30
CA ALA A 100 21.91 -13.91 -2.20
C ALA A 100 22.30 -12.43 -2.37
N PHE A 101 23.50 -12.03 -1.95
CA PHE A 101 24.03 -10.69 -2.21
C PHE A 101 24.27 -10.49 -3.71
N SER A 102 24.87 -11.47 -4.39
CA SER A 102 25.09 -11.42 -5.83
C SER A 102 23.77 -11.27 -6.61
N THR A 103 22.73 -12.01 -6.22
CA THR A 103 21.39 -11.85 -6.79
C THR A 103 20.83 -10.45 -6.58
N CYS A 104 20.88 -9.92 -5.36
CA CYS A 104 20.41 -8.57 -5.05
C CYS A 104 21.22 -7.52 -5.83
N HIS A 105 22.53 -7.66 -5.87
CA HIS A 105 23.42 -6.75 -6.57
C HIS A 105 23.14 -6.71 -8.08
N THR A 106 22.91 -7.86 -8.72
CA THR A 106 22.50 -7.92 -10.13
C THR A 106 21.15 -7.24 -10.37
N ALA A 107 20.17 -7.45 -9.49
CA ALA A 107 18.88 -6.78 -9.59
C ALA A 107 18.99 -5.26 -9.45
N ILE A 108 19.73 -4.79 -8.43
CA ILE A 108 20.04 -3.36 -8.23
C ILE A 108 20.72 -2.77 -9.47
N ALA A 109 21.72 -3.46 -10.04
CA ALA A 109 22.42 -2.99 -11.24
C ALA A 109 21.47 -2.84 -12.44
N GLY A 110 20.55 -3.79 -12.62
CA GLY A 110 19.52 -3.71 -13.67
C GLY A 110 18.59 -2.51 -13.49
N LEU A 111 18.12 -2.25 -12.27
CA LEU A 111 17.23 -1.12 -11.95
C LEU A 111 17.95 0.22 -12.05
N VAL A 112 19.19 0.32 -11.59
CA VAL A 112 20.02 1.52 -11.79
C VAL A 112 20.15 1.83 -13.28
N ALA A 113 20.46 0.83 -14.12
CA ALA A 113 20.56 1.01 -15.56
C ALA A 113 19.21 1.38 -16.23
N LYS A 114 18.10 0.75 -15.81
CA LYS A 114 16.73 1.06 -16.26
C LYS A 114 16.40 2.55 -16.09
N HIS A 115 16.83 3.13 -14.97
CA HIS A 115 16.66 4.55 -14.64
C HIS A 115 17.81 5.44 -15.11
N ARG A 116 18.60 4.98 -16.08
CA ARG A 116 19.72 5.73 -16.69
C ARG A 116 20.78 6.18 -15.69
N GLY A 117 20.92 5.45 -14.59
CA GLY A 117 22.00 5.59 -13.63
C GLY A 117 23.21 4.75 -14.01
N ARG A 118 24.34 5.04 -13.38
CA ARG A 118 25.60 4.30 -13.54
C ARG A 118 26.19 3.95 -12.20
N ILE A 119 26.43 2.66 -11.95
CA ILE A 119 27.23 2.24 -10.80
C ILE A 119 28.68 2.65 -11.06
N PHE A 120 29.24 3.46 -10.17
CA PHE A 120 30.62 3.94 -10.29
C PHE A 120 31.55 3.33 -9.25
N ALA A 121 31.00 2.77 -8.17
CA ALA A 121 31.77 2.04 -7.18
C ALA A 121 30.90 1.00 -6.45
N GLY A 122 31.53 -0.07 -5.98
CA GLY A 122 30.93 -1.07 -5.12
C GLY A 122 32.04 -1.84 -4.42
N ALA A 123 32.06 -1.83 -3.09
CA ALA A 123 33.05 -2.56 -2.32
C ALA A 123 32.36 -3.34 -1.20
N GLY A 124 32.57 -4.65 -1.19
CA GLY A 124 31.90 -5.56 -0.26
C GLY A 124 30.40 -5.57 -0.48
N ASP A 125 29.68 -5.05 0.52
CA ASP A 125 28.23 -5.07 0.71
C ASP A 125 27.50 -3.79 0.30
N SER A 126 28.23 -2.85 -0.33
CA SER A 126 27.71 -1.52 -0.70
C SER A 126 27.66 -1.29 -2.21
N VAL A 127 26.69 -0.50 -2.64
CA VAL A 127 26.49 -0.06 -4.03
C VAL A 127 26.46 1.47 -4.08
N LEU A 128 27.29 2.06 -4.95
CA LEU A 128 27.30 3.49 -5.23
C LEU A 128 26.98 3.75 -6.71
N ALA A 129 25.91 4.50 -6.94
CA ALA A 129 25.44 4.85 -8.27
C ALA A 129 25.31 6.36 -8.45
N GLU A 130 25.55 6.84 -9.67
CA GLU A 130 25.29 8.21 -10.06
C GLU A 130 24.11 8.33 -11.02
N PHE A 131 23.42 9.45 -10.95
CA PHE A 131 22.29 9.79 -11.81
C PHE A 131 22.39 11.26 -12.24
N ALA A 132 22.00 11.54 -13.48
CA ALA A 132 21.88 12.92 -13.96
C ALA A 132 20.60 13.61 -13.47
N SER A 133 19.59 12.84 -13.02
CA SER A 133 18.27 13.35 -12.63
C SER A 133 17.93 12.94 -11.19
N PRO A 134 17.56 13.90 -10.30
CA PRO A 134 17.06 13.60 -8.96
C PRO A 134 15.82 12.71 -8.98
N VAL A 135 14.91 12.94 -9.93
CA VAL A 135 13.65 12.19 -10.07
C VAL A 135 13.94 10.72 -10.41
N GLU A 136 14.85 10.47 -11.35
CA GLU A 136 15.19 9.10 -11.74
C GLU A 136 15.98 8.37 -10.65
N ALA A 137 16.82 9.07 -9.88
CA ALA A 137 17.49 8.48 -8.73
C ALA A 137 16.50 8.02 -7.66
N VAL A 138 15.50 8.84 -7.34
CA VAL A 138 14.46 8.49 -6.35
C VAL A 138 13.57 7.36 -6.86
N ARG A 139 13.16 7.38 -8.14
CA ARG A 139 12.42 6.26 -8.76
C ARG A 139 13.22 4.96 -8.72
N ALA A 140 14.50 5.00 -9.08
CA ALA A 140 15.38 3.84 -9.01
C ALA A 140 15.44 3.28 -7.58
N ALA A 141 15.59 4.14 -6.58
CA ALA A 141 15.64 3.72 -5.18
C ALA A 141 14.33 3.06 -4.71
N ILE A 142 13.18 3.56 -5.17
CA ILE A 142 11.87 2.96 -4.87
C ILE A 142 11.73 1.61 -5.54
N ASP A 143 12.04 1.51 -6.83
CA ASP A 143 12.00 0.25 -7.57
C ASP A 143 12.95 -0.78 -6.94
N ILE A 144 14.14 -0.36 -6.49
CA ILE A 144 15.10 -1.20 -5.77
C ILE A 144 14.49 -1.73 -4.48
N GLN A 145 13.95 -0.86 -3.62
CA GLN A 145 13.37 -1.34 -2.35
C GLN A 145 12.16 -2.25 -2.59
N ASN A 146 11.33 -1.99 -3.61
CA ASN A 146 10.20 -2.84 -3.97
C ASN A 146 10.65 -4.23 -4.46
N ASP A 147 11.57 -4.30 -5.42
CA ASP A 147 12.06 -5.57 -5.98
C ASP A 147 12.79 -6.41 -4.91
N LEU A 148 13.60 -5.77 -4.06
CA LEU A 148 14.28 -6.47 -2.96
C LEU A 148 13.31 -6.93 -1.87
N ALA A 149 12.24 -6.16 -1.61
CA ALA A 149 11.18 -6.57 -0.70
C ALA A 149 10.37 -7.75 -1.23
N GLU A 150 10.15 -7.85 -2.55
CA GLU A 150 9.48 -8.98 -3.19
C GLU A 150 10.30 -10.26 -3.07
N ARG A 151 11.59 -10.22 -3.43
CA ARG A 151 12.52 -11.37 -3.37
C ARG A 151 12.69 -11.93 -1.95
N ARG A 152 12.47 -11.09 -0.94
CA ARG A 152 12.56 -11.46 0.48
C ARG A 152 11.49 -12.45 0.92
N LEU A 153 10.31 -12.40 0.29
CA LEU A 153 9.14 -13.19 0.69
C LEU A 153 9.33 -14.69 0.46
N ASP A 154 10.23 -15.05 -0.47
CA ASP A 154 10.57 -16.44 -0.79
C ASP A 154 11.66 -17.01 0.14
N LEU A 155 12.16 -16.21 1.09
CA LEU A 155 13.27 -16.56 1.98
C LEU A 155 12.85 -16.57 3.45
N ALA A 156 13.30 -17.59 4.19
CA ALA A 156 13.13 -17.67 5.63
C ALA A 156 13.75 -16.45 6.34
N GLU A 157 13.14 -16.01 7.44
CA GLU A 157 13.38 -14.72 8.12
C GLU A 157 14.86 -14.40 8.44
N GLY A 158 15.67 -15.43 8.74
CA GLY A 158 17.11 -15.29 8.99
C GLY A 158 17.99 -15.03 7.75
N HIS A 159 17.43 -15.16 6.54
CA HIS A 159 18.13 -15.09 5.25
C HIS A 159 17.73 -13.87 4.42
N GLN A 160 16.89 -13.01 4.98
CA GLN A 160 16.34 -11.83 4.32
C GLN A 160 17.36 -10.70 4.31
N MET A 161 17.87 -10.31 3.13
CA MET A 161 18.75 -9.15 2.99
C MET A 161 17.94 -7.86 2.81
N LYS A 162 18.13 -6.93 3.74
CA LYS A 162 17.54 -5.59 3.67
C LYS A 162 18.61 -4.58 3.31
N PHE A 163 18.29 -3.65 2.44
CA PHE A 163 19.17 -2.55 2.07
C PHE A 163 18.66 -1.25 2.68
N ARG A 164 19.58 -0.37 3.02
CA ARG A 164 19.32 1.04 3.31
C ARG A 164 19.77 1.87 2.13
N ILE A 165 19.05 2.96 1.81
CA ILE A 165 19.42 3.84 0.70
C ILE A 165 19.50 5.30 1.15
N GLY A 166 20.56 5.99 0.75
CA GLY A 166 20.74 7.43 0.91
C GLY A 166 20.99 8.11 -0.43
N ILE A 167 20.32 9.24 -0.68
CA ILE A 167 20.42 9.97 -1.95
C ILE A 167 20.80 11.43 -1.68
N ASN A 168 21.84 11.90 -2.35
CA ASN A 168 22.31 13.28 -2.25
C ASN A 168 22.66 13.88 -3.61
N LEU A 169 22.34 15.17 -3.81
CA LEU A 169 22.88 15.98 -4.90
C LEU A 169 24.14 16.71 -4.40
N GLY A 170 25.29 16.52 -5.05
CA GLY A 170 26.53 17.13 -4.56
C GLY A 170 27.65 17.21 -5.58
N ASP A 171 28.59 18.12 -5.31
CA ASP A 171 29.82 18.28 -6.10
C ASP A 171 30.77 17.10 -5.84
N VAL A 172 31.24 16.50 -6.93
CA VAL A 172 32.15 15.36 -6.92
C VAL A 172 33.34 15.60 -7.84
N ILE A 173 34.46 15.00 -7.46
CA ILE A 173 35.67 14.89 -8.26
C ILE A 173 35.57 13.62 -9.09
N VAL A 174 35.77 13.75 -10.40
CA VAL A 174 35.79 12.63 -11.34
C VAL A 174 37.22 12.11 -11.45
N ASP A 175 37.41 10.81 -11.25
CA ASP A 175 38.68 10.12 -11.48
C ASP A 175 38.42 8.81 -12.23
N GLY A 176 38.62 8.85 -13.54
CA GLY A 176 38.27 7.77 -14.45
C GLY A 176 36.78 7.44 -14.37
N SER A 177 36.45 6.21 -13.99
CA SER A 177 35.07 5.76 -13.80
C SER A 177 34.52 6.03 -12.39
N ASN A 178 35.36 6.45 -11.43
CA ASN A 178 35.01 6.62 -10.01
C ASN A 178 34.68 8.09 -9.68
N LEU A 179 33.94 8.29 -8.59
CA LEU A 179 33.59 9.60 -8.05
C LEU A 179 34.02 9.73 -6.60
N TYR A 180 34.58 10.89 -6.24
CA TYR A 180 35.05 11.19 -4.90
C TYR A 180 34.56 12.54 -4.42
N GLY A 181 34.61 12.78 -3.11
CA GLY A 181 34.40 14.10 -2.52
C GLY A 181 33.26 14.15 -1.52
N ALA A 182 32.94 15.38 -1.11
CA ALA A 182 31.97 15.63 -0.05
C ALA A 182 30.57 15.11 -0.42
N GLY A 183 30.15 15.23 -1.68
CA GLY A 183 28.84 14.76 -2.14
C GLY A 183 28.62 13.26 -1.91
N VAL A 184 29.65 12.43 -2.14
CA VAL A 184 29.58 10.98 -1.94
C VAL A 184 29.47 10.65 -0.45
N ASN A 185 30.25 11.35 0.37
CA ASN A 185 30.24 11.16 1.83
C ASN A 185 28.89 11.51 2.47
N VAL A 186 28.18 12.53 1.93
CA VAL A 186 26.82 12.84 2.37
C VAL A 186 25.89 11.67 2.05
N ALA A 187 25.87 11.17 0.80
CA ALA A 187 24.97 10.09 0.38
C ALA A 187 25.14 8.83 1.25
N VAL A 188 26.39 8.40 1.47
CA VAL A 188 26.71 7.26 2.35
C VAL A 188 26.22 7.51 3.77
N ARG A 189 26.27 8.75 4.27
CA ARG A 189 25.77 9.03 5.62
C ARG A 189 24.24 9.06 5.69
N LEU A 190 23.57 9.56 4.66
CA LEU A 190 22.11 9.49 4.56
C LEU A 190 21.64 8.04 4.57
N GLU A 191 22.36 7.12 3.90
CA GLU A 191 22.09 5.69 3.96
C GLU A 191 22.08 5.19 5.42
N THR A 192 23.07 5.56 6.23
CA THR A 192 23.12 5.13 7.64
C THR A 192 21.97 5.65 8.51
N LEU A 193 21.26 6.69 8.07
CA LEU A 193 20.08 7.25 8.75
C LEU A 193 18.78 6.58 8.32
N ALA A 194 18.77 5.86 7.19
CA ALA A 194 17.62 5.12 6.75
C ALA A 194 17.35 3.94 7.68
N GLU A 195 16.08 3.58 7.86
CA GLU A 195 15.71 2.31 8.48
C GLU A 195 15.95 1.17 7.48
N PRO A 196 16.07 -0.10 7.93
CA PRO A 196 16.16 -1.24 7.02
C PRO A 196 15.00 -1.23 6.01
N GLY A 197 15.30 -1.17 4.71
CA GLY A 197 14.29 -1.01 3.64
C GLY A 197 13.87 0.43 3.32
N GLY A 198 14.38 1.40 4.09
CA GLY A 198 14.08 2.81 3.95
C GLY A 198 14.95 3.55 2.94
N ILE A 199 14.50 4.75 2.58
CA ILE A 199 15.21 5.70 1.72
C ILE A 199 15.28 7.06 2.42
N CYS A 200 16.48 7.63 2.52
CA CYS A 200 16.71 8.98 3.02
C CYS A 200 17.25 9.90 1.91
N LEU A 201 16.73 11.12 1.85
CA LEU A 201 17.06 12.16 0.89
C LEU A 201 17.67 13.36 1.63
N SER A 202 18.64 14.03 1.02
CA SER A 202 19.00 15.38 1.40
C SER A 202 17.90 16.38 1.02
N GLY A 203 17.84 17.53 1.70
CA GLY A 203 16.89 18.60 1.40
C GLY A 203 16.95 19.06 -0.05
N ASN A 204 18.15 19.16 -0.63
CA ASN A 204 18.29 19.55 -2.04
C ASN A 204 17.72 18.50 -3.03
N ILE A 205 17.64 17.22 -2.67
CA ILE A 205 16.95 16.22 -3.49
C ILE A 205 15.45 16.38 -3.31
N HIS A 206 14.98 16.51 -2.06
CA HIS A 206 13.57 16.70 -1.73
C HIS A 206 12.94 17.86 -2.52
N GLU A 207 13.58 19.04 -2.51
CA GLU A 207 13.16 20.23 -3.26
C GLU A 207 12.95 19.95 -4.77
N HIS A 208 13.75 19.06 -5.35
CA HIS A 208 13.66 18.76 -6.78
C HIS A 208 12.57 17.73 -7.12
N VAL A 209 12.09 16.96 -6.13
CA VAL A 209 11.20 15.80 -6.35
C VAL A 209 9.82 15.93 -5.68
N GLU A 210 9.65 16.77 -4.66
CA GLU A 210 8.41 16.87 -3.87
C GLU A 210 7.17 17.15 -4.72
N GLN A 211 7.29 17.97 -5.76
CA GLN A 211 6.18 18.32 -6.66
C GLN A 211 6.05 17.39 -7.88
N LYS A 212 7.01 16.49 -8.08
CA LYS A 212 7.13 15.66 -9.29
C LYS A 212 6.85 14.19 -9.04
N LEU A 213 6.98 13.74 -7.80
CA LEU A 213 6.70 12.37 -7.39
C LEU A 213 5.60 12.40 -6.32
N PRO A 214 4.48 11.67 -6.52
CA PRO A 214 3.36 11.62 -5.57
C PRO A 214 3.71 10.73 -4.36
N LEU A 215 4.71 11.15 -3.59
CA LEU A 215 5.23 10.42 -2.43
C LEU A 215 4.98 11.23 -1.16
N GLN A 216 4.90 10.54 -0.03
CA GLN A 216 4.93 11.18 1.28
C GLN A 216 6.35 11.20 1.82
N TYR A 217 6.69 12.27 2.52
CA TYR A 217 8.02 12.46 3.10
C TYR A 217 7.87 12.79 4.59
N LEU A 218 8.74 12.19 5.41
CA LEU A 218 8.90 12.55 6.82
C LEU A 218 10.14 13.42 6.97
N ASP A 219 9.93 14.64 7.46
CA ASP A 219 11.03 15.57 7.77
C ASP A 219 11.77 15.10 9.05
N LEU A 220 13.07 14.84 8.93
CA LEU A 220 13.96 14.44 10.03
C LEU A 220 14.84 15.59 10.54
N GLY A 221 14.65 16.80 9.99
CA GLY A 221 15.38 18.01 10.33
C GLY A 221 16.87 17.98 9.96
N GLU A 222 17.62 18.89 10.59
CA GLU A 222 19.04 19.09 10.33
C GLU A 222 19.92 18.03 11.03
N GLN A 223 20.63 17.24 10.22
CA GLN A 223 21.51 16.17 10.70
C GLN A 223 22.98 16.59 10.59
N ARG A 224 23.70 16.54 11.72
CA ARG A 224 25.15 16.79 11.74
C ARG A 224 25.89 15.52 11.39
N VAL A 225 26.56 15.54 10.25
CA VAL A 225 27.33 14.40 9.76
C VAL A 225 28.83 14.65 9.97
N LYS A 226 29.56 13.64 10.49
CA LYS A 226 31.01 13.77 10.73
C LYS A 226 31.72 14.22 9.45
N ASN A 227 32.64 15.18 9.56
CA ASN A 227 33.46 15.74 8.48
C ASN A 227 32.72 16.60 7.43
N ILE A 228 31.55 17.17 7.78
CA ILE A 228 30.86 18.18 6.95
C ILE A 228 30.58 19.42 7.81
N ALA A 229 30.95 20.59 7.27
CA ALA A 229 30.92 21.84 8.02
C ALA A 229 29.49 22.37 8.29
N LYS A 230 28.54 22.07 7.39
CA LYS A 230 27.14 22.47 7.52
C LYS A 230 26.27 21.25 7.81
N PRO A 231 25.27 21.35 8.71
CA PRO A 231 24.22 20.36 8.83
C PRO A 231 23.53 20.11 7.49
N VAL A 232 23.04 18.89 7.28
CA VAL A 232 22.27 18.50 6.11
C VAL A 232 20.85 18.21 6.56
N HIS A 233 19.87 18.93 5.99
CA HIS A 233 18.45 18.64 6.21
C HIS A 233 18.09 17.31 5.56
N VAL A 234 17.44 16.42 6.30
CA VAL A 234 17.13 15.06 5.84
C VAL A 234 15.63 14.82 5.80
N TYR A 235 15.19 14.21 4.70
CA TYR A 235 13.83 13.70 4.55
C TYR A 235 13.88 12.19 4.39
N ARG A 236 12.93 11.48 4.99
CA ARG A 236 12.71 10.06 4.72
C ARG A 236 11.57 9.93 3.72
N VAL A 237 11.79 9.16 2.65
CA VAL A 237 10.69 8.74 1.77
C VAL A 237 9.87 7.72 2.53
N LEU A 238 8.57 7.98 2.67
CA LEU A 238 7.63 6.96 3.09
C LEU A 238 7.35 6.10 1.86
N THR A 239 8.24 5.13 1.65
CA THR A 239 8.06 4.11 0.63
C THR A 239 6.87 3.26 1.00
N SER A 240 6.35 2.59 -0.02
CA SER A 240 5.40 1.51 0.15
C SER A 240 5.79 0.58 1.29
N GLU A 241 7.04 0.34 1.71
CA GLU A 241 7.29 -0.53 2.88
C GLU A 241 6.62 -0.09 4.21
N ALA A 242 6.40 1.21 4.42
CA ALA A 242 5.59 1.72 5.54
C ALA A 242 4.07 1.61 5.29
N THR A 243 3.67 1.43 4.02
CA THR A 243 2.32 1.22 3.48
C THR A 243 2.12 -0.17 2.85
N GLN A 244 3.05 -1.13 3.03
CA GLN A 244 3.14 -2.37 2.21
C GLN A 244 2.23 -3.42 2.79
N GLY A 245 1.93 -3.28 4.07
CA GLY A 245 0.80 -3.92 4.68
C GLY A 245 -0.53 -3.32 4.23
N VAL A 246 -0.63 -2.06 3.76
CA VAL A 246 -1.96 -1.48 3.46
C VAL A 246 -2.32 -1.62 1.98
N LEU A 247 -3.32 -2.45 1.68
CA LEU A 247 -3.98 -2.50 0.39
C LEU A 247 -5.14 -1.50 0.36
N SER A 248 -5.00 -0.46 -0.45
CA SER A 248 -6.01 0.58 -0.65
C SER A 248 -6.93 0.22 -1.82
N ILE A 249 -8.18 -0.08 -1.50
CA ILE A 249 -9.21 -0.56 -2.43
C ILE A 249 -10.25 0.54 -2.61
N THR A 250 -10.70 0.73 -3.83
CA THR A 250 -11.88 1.54 -4.12
C THR A 250 -12.97 0.71 -4.76
N ALA A 251 -14.24 0.84 -4.35
CA ALA A 251 -15.33 0.04 -4.90
C ALA A 251 -16.66 0.82 -5.00
N ALA A 252 -17.50 0.39 -5.95
CA ALA A 252 -18.87 0.88 -6.08
C ALA A 252 -19.70 0.54 -4.84
N GLU A 253 -20.62 1.43 -4.46
CA GLU A 253 -21.27 1.43 -3.15
C GLU A 253 -21.98 0.15 -2.76
N THR A 254 -22.87 -0.35 -3.63
CA THR A 254 -23.60 -1.59 -3.33
C THR A 254 -22.67 -2.80 -3.32
N PHE A 255 -21.74 -2.90 -4.28
CA PHE A 255 -20.77 -4.01 -4.30
C PHE A 255 -19.92 -4.03 -3.02
N ALA A 256 -19.40 -2.86 -2.63
CA ALA A 256 -18.56 -2.72 -1.46
C ALA A 256 -19.29 -3.17 -0.19
N THR A 257 -20.49 -2.64 0.04
CA THR A 257 -21.23 -2.83 1.29
C THR A 257 -21.83 -4.22 1.42
N ASN A 258 -22.42 -4.73 0.34
CA ASN A 258 -23.24 -5.93 0.39
C ASN A 258 -22.51 -7.20 -0.05
N TRP A 259 -21.46 -7.07 -0.85
CA TRP A 259 -20.71 -8.22 -1.35
C TRP A 259 -19.31 -8.30 -0.73
N LEU A 260 -18.53 -7.22 -0.80
CA LEU A 260 -17.12 -7.22 -0.42
C LEU A 260 -16.92 -7.23 1.10
N VAL A 261 -17.48 -6.24 1.82
CA VAL A 261 -17.28 -6.04 3.27
C VAL A 261 -17.60 -7.29 4.09
N PRO A 262 -18.71 -8.03 3.86
CA PRO A 262 -19.01 -9.26 4.58
C PRO A 262 -17.94 -10.36 4.42
N ARG A 263 -17.16 -10.30 3.34
CA ARG A 263 -16.14 -11.30 2.98
C ARG A 263 -14.72 -10.88 3.38
N LEU A 264 -14.45 -9.60 3.61
CA LEU A 264 -13.09 -9.10 3.94
C LEU A 264 -12.44 -9.80 5.15
N GLY A 265 -13.25 -10.33 6.08
CA GLY A 265 -12.74 -11.14 7.19
C GLY A 265 -12.00 -12.41 6.73
N SER A 266 -12.46 -13.07 5.66
CA SER A 266 -11.80 -14.28 5.14
C SER A 266 -10.46 -13.94 4.47
N PHE A 267 -10.35 -12.78 3.81
CA PHE A 267 -9.08 -12.28 3.29
C PHE A 267 -8.08 -12.06 4.42
N GLN A 268 -8.48 -11.34 5.48
CA GLN A 268 -7.63 -11.03 6.63
C GLN A 268 -7.11 -12.28 7.36
N LEU A 269 -7.89 -13.36 7.40
CA LEU A 269 -7.46 -14.63 7.99
C LEU A 269 -6.35 -15.31 7.18
N VAL A 270 -6.38 -15.18 5.86
CA VAL A 270 -5.36 -15.76 4.96
C VAL A 270 -4.14 -14.86 4.83
N HIS A 271 -4.32 -13.54 4.91
CA HIS A 271 -3.28 -12.52 4.73
C HIS A 271 -3.26 -11.51 5.89
N PRO A 272 -2.89 -11.93 7.12
CA PRO A 272 -2.91 -11.06 8.30
C PRO A 272 -1.85 -9.95 8.27
N ASP A 273 -0.85 -10.08 7.39
CA ASP A 273 0.19 -9.08 7.14
C ASP A 273 -0.28 -7.92 6.25
N ILE A 274 -1.47 -8.05 5.62
CA ILE A 274 -2.02 -7.06 4.69
C ILE A 274 -3.23 -6.37 5.34
N ALA A 275 -3.01 -5.24 6.02
CA ALA A 275 -4.06 -4.28 6.34
C ALA A 275 -4.86 -3.82 5.10
N LEU A 276 -6.15 -3.53 5.29
CA LEU A 276 -7.03 -3.05 4.23
C LEU A 276 -7.50 -1.62 4.51
N ARG A 277 -7.49 -0.79 3.46
CA ARG A 277 -8.21 0.49 3.43
C ARG A 277 -9.22 0.43 2.31
N LEU A 278 -10.51 0.42 2.64
CA LEU A 278 -11.59 0.45 1.66
C LEU A 278 -12.18 1.85 1.58
N GLU A 279 -12.27 2.40 0.37
CA GLU A 279 -13.02 3.62 0.08
C GLU A 279 -14.17 3.36 -0.89
N ILE A 280 -15.36 3.77 -0.47
CA ILE A 280 -16.58 3.55 -1.23
C ILE A 280 -16.86 4.80 -2.06
N MET A 281 -16.81 4.65 -3.38
CA MET A 281 -17.04 5.76 -4.31
C MET A 281 -17.55 5.27 -5.67
N GLY A 282 -18.41 6.06 -6.31
CA GLY A 282 -19.00 5.74 -7.61
C GLY A 282 -18.17 6.16 -8.84
N ARG A 283 -17.07 6.92 -8.67
CA ARG A 283 -16.28 7.43 -9.80
C ARG A 283 -15.13 6.50 -10.18
N VAL A 284 -14.74 6.55 -11.45
CA VAL A 284 -13.47 5.96 -11.92
C VAL A 284 -12.32 6.77 -11.29
N VAL A 285 -11.34 6.06 -10.73
CA VAL A 285 -10.17 6.65 -10.07
C VAL A 285 -9.04 6.77 -11.07
N ASP A 286 -8.28 7.86 -10.97
CA ASP A 286 -7.03 8.00 -11.70
C ASP A 286 -5.88 7.40 -10.88
N PHE A 287 -5.55 6.15 -11.16
CA PHE A 287 -4.48 5.43 -10.47
C PHE A 287 -3.09 6.06 -10.64
N ALA A 288 -2.89 6.95 -11.61
CA ALA A 288 -1.62 7.65 -11.78
C ALA A 288 -1.43 8.78 -10.75
N HIS A 289 -2.52 9.35 -10.24
CA HIS A 289 -2.51 10.51 -9.36
C HIS A 289 -3.11 10.25 -7.98
N GLU A 290 -3.83 9.14 -7.80
CA GLU A 290 -4.51 8.79 -6.56
C GLU A 290 -3.91 7.54 -5.92
N ALA A 291 -3.82 7.54 -4.58
CA ALA A 291 -3.18 6.49 -3.79
C ALA A 291 -4.07 5.24 -3.59
N PHE A 292 -4.60 4.68 -4.68
CA PHE A 292 -5.32 3.41 -4.68
C PHE A 292 -4.51 2.33 -5.37
N ASP A 293 -4.56 1.12 -4.84
CA ASP A 293 -3.90 -0.04 -5.43
C ASP A 293 -4.83 -0.75 -6.42
N VAL A 294 -6.11 -0.85 -6.07
CA VAL A 294 -7.10 -1.64 -6.80
C VAL A 294 -8.46 -0.96 -6.80
N GLY A 295 -9.17 -1.05 -7.92
CA GLY A 295 -10.55 -0.61 -8.07
C GLY A 295 -11.50 -1.74 -8.43
N ILE A 296 -12.74 -1.67 -7.94
CA ILE A 296 -13.83 -2.54 -8.37
C ILE A 296 -14.89 -1.69 -9.06
N ARG A 297 -15.10 -1.91 -10.36
CA ARG A 297 -15.90 -1.04 -11.23
C ARG A 297 -16.86 -1.81 -12.11
N GLU A 298 -18.03 -1.23 -12.31
CA GLU A 298 -18.92 -1.65 -13.37
C GLU A 298 -18.41 -1.14 -14.72
N GLY A 299 -18.46 -1.98 -15.75
CA GLY A 299 -18.18 -1.59 -17.13
C GLY A 299 -17.99 -2.79 -18.05
N HIS A 300 -17.30 -2.57 -19.17
CA HIS A 300 -17.08 -3.58 -20.21
C HIS A 300 -15.66 -4.17 -20.22
N GLY A 301 -14.81 -3.86 -19.23
CA GLY A 301 -13.46 -4.44 -19.12
C GLY A 301 -12.34 -3.70 -19.84
N ASN A 302 -12.67 -2.75 -20.73
CA ASN A 302 -11.70 -2.11 -21.62
C ASN A 302 -11.21 -0.75 -21.11
N TRP A 303 -10.37 -0.75 -20.07
CA TRP A 303 -9.73 0.47 -19.56
C TRP A 303 -8.25 0.53 -19.99
N PRO A 304 -7.83 1.52 -20.81
CA PRO A 304 -6.44 1.64 -21.25
C PRO A 304 -5.45 1.76 -20.09
N GLY A 305 -4.35 1.02 -20.14
CA GLY A 305 -3.30 1.05 -19.12
C GLY A 305 -3.63 0.33 -17.81
N LEU A 306 -4.78 -0.35 -17.73
CA LEU A 306 -5.18 -1.15 -16.58
C LEU A 306 -5.29 -2.62 -16.96
N LYS A 307 -4.90 -3.51 -16.03
CA LYS A 307 -5.35 -4.90 -16.04
C LYS A 307 -6.76 -4.97 -15.49
N SER A 308 -7.60 -5.74 -16.15
CA SER A 308 -9.00 -5.96 -15.78
C SER A 308 -9.28 -7.45 -15.61
N HIS A 309 -9.90 -7.83 -14.49
CA HIS A 309 -10.36 -9.19 -14.23
C HIS A 309 -11.87 -9.16 -13.98
N MET A 310 -12.62 -9.92 -14.78
CA MET A 310 -14.08 -9.98 -14.64
C MET A 310 -14.42 -10.68 -13.32
N LEU A 311 -15.24 -10.02 -12.49
CA LEU A 311 -15.74 -10.59 -11.25
C LEU A 311 -17.08 -11.26 -11.51
N MET A 312 -18.11 -10.48 -11.85
CA MET A 312 -19.46 -11.01 -12.08
C MET A 312 -20.25 -10.12 -13.05
N PRO A 313 -21.20 -10.68 -13.82
CA PRO A 313 -22.09 -9.88 -14.65
C PRO A 313 -22.97 -8.97 -13.80
N VAL A 314 -23.36 -7.82 -14.36
CA VAL A 314 -24.40 -6.98 -13.76
C VAL A 314 -25.75 -7.57 -14.15
N GLU A 315 -26.29 -8.34 -13.22
CA GLU A 315 -27.61 -8.95 -13.32
C GLU A 315 -28.59 -8.28 -12.36
N PHE A 316 -29.86 -8.28 -12.72
CA PHE A 316 -30.92 -7.68 -11.91
C PHE A 316 -32.28 -8.36 -12.09
N THR A 317 -33.10 -8.31 -11.04
CA THR A 317 -34.45 -8.88 -11.00
C THR A 317 -35.34 -8.09 -10.03
N PRO A 318 -36.67 -8.13 -10.17
CA PRO A 318 -37.60 -7.62 -9.16
C PRO A 318 -37.43 -8.34 -7.83
N LEU A 319 -37.35 -7.59 -6.73
CA LEU A 319 -37.36 -8.07 -5.34
C LEU A 319 -38.34 -7.22 -4.52
N CYS A 320 -39.06 -7.84 -3.60
CA CYS A 320 -40.00 -7.15 -2.71
C CYS A 320 -40.04 -7.81 -1.33
N SER A 321 -40.58 -7.12 -0.32
CA SER A 321 -40.77 -7.74 1.00
C SER A 321 -41.99 -8.68 0.99
N PRO A 322 -42.01 -9.71 1.87
CA PRO A 322 -43.18 -10.57 2.06
C PRO A 322 -44.45 -9.79 2.42
N GLU A 323 -44.33 -8.75 3.23
CA GLU A 323 -45.44 -7.92 3.68
C GLU A 323 -46.02 -7.09 2.54
N PHE A 324 -45.16 -6.60 1.64
CA PHE A 324 -45.62 -5.92 0.42
C PHE A 324 -46.43 -6.89 -0.44
N LEU A 325 -45.89 -8.09 -0.70
CA LEU A 325 -46.54 -9.11 -1.52
C LEU A 325 -47.91 -9.51 -0.94
N ALA A 326 -47.99 -9.70 0.38
CA ALA A 326 -49.24 -10.02 1.06
C ALA A 326 -50.32 -8.93 0.91
N ARG A 327 -49.92 -7.65 0.86
CA ARG A 327 -50.84 -6.51 0.71
C ARG A 327 -51.20 -6.22 -0.74
N ALA A 328 -50.27 -6.43 -1.67
CA ALA A 328 -50.45 -6.16 -3.10
C ALA A 328 -51.48 -7.10 -3.76
N GLY A 329 -51.76 -8.25 -3.14
CA GLY A 329 -52.67 -9.26 -3.67
C GLY A 329 -51.93 -10.28 -4.56
N ASN A 330 -52.63 -10.84 -5.55
CA ASN A 330 -52.07 -11.88 -6.39
C ASN A 330 -51.21 -11.29 -7.53
N ILE A 331 -49.90 -11.35 -7.38
CA ILE A 331 -48.93 -11.09 -8.46
C ILE A 331 -48.57 -12.44 -9.09
N ALA A 332 -49.22 -12.79 -10.20
CA ALA A 332 -49.09 -14.11 -10.82
C ALA A 332 -48.23 -14.11 -12.09
N ALA A 333 -48.14 -12.97 -12.78
CA ALA A 333 -47.37 -12.83 -14.01
C ALA A 333 -46.58 -11.51 -14.04
N PRO A 334 -45.47 -11.44 -14.78
CA PRO A 334 -44.67 -10.22 -14.91
C PRO A 334 -45.49 -8.96 -15.26
N ILE A 335 -46.56 -9.09 -16.04
CA ILE A 335 -47.43 -7.97 -16.44
C ILE A 335 -48.14 -7.30 -15.25
N ASP A 336 -48.39 -8.04 -14.17
CA ASP A 336 -49.07 -7.53 -12.96
C ASP A 336 -48.22 -6.45 -12.26
N LEU A 337 -46.89 -6.49 -12.45
CA LEU A 337 -45.97 -5.50 -11.90
C LEU A 337 -46.23 -4.09 -12.43
N LEU A 338 -46.82 -3.92 -13.62
CA LEU A 338 -47.13 -2.60 -14.18
C LEU A 338 -48.13 -1.81 -13.33
N GLN A 339 -48.93 -2.51 -12.51
CA GLN A 339 -49.91 -1.90 -11.60
C GLN A 339 -49.34 -1.62 -10.20
N MET A 340 -48.08 -2.01 -9.94
CA MET A 340 -47.45 -1.93 -8.62
C MET A 340 -46.56 -0.68 -8.50
N PRO A 341 -46.32 -0.19 -7.27
CA PRO A 341 -45.26 0.79 -7.03
C PRO A 341 -43.88 0.19 -7.34
N LEU A 342 -43.27 0.62 -8.43
CA LEU A 342 -41.92 0.21 -8.82
C LEU A 342 -40.88 1.21 -8.31
N LEU A 343 -39.88 0.70 -7.58
CA LEU A 343 -38.76 1.45 -7.05
C LEU A 343 -37.60 1.40 -8.05
N SER A 344 -36.97 2.55 -8.29
CA SER A 344 -35.99 2.73 -9.36
C SER A 344 -34.93 3.77 -8.97
N TRP A 345 -33.74 3.67 -9.57
CA TRP A 345 -32.69 4.68 -9.45
C TRP A 345 -33.08 5.99 -10.15
N SER A 346 -33.74 5.90 -11.30
CA SER A 346 -34.13 7.05 -12.14
C SER A 346 -35.48 6.81 -12.81
N ILE A 347 -36.14 7.91 -13.21
CA ILE A 347 -37.36 7.89 -14.02
C ILE A 347 -37.05 7.35 -15.44
N SER A 348 -35.81 7.46 -15.89
CA SER A 348 -35.33 6.94 -17.18
C SER A 348 -34.75 5.53 -17.11
N ASP A 349 -34.82 4.84 -15.98
CA ASP A 349 -34.07 3.60 -15.73
C ASP A 349 -34.39 2.50 -16.76
N ASP A 350 -33.35 2.07 -17.47
CA ASP A 350 -33.45 1.05 -18.50
C ASP A 350 -33.65 -0.34 -17.89
N TRP A 351 -33.29 -0.57 -16.61
CA TRP A 351 -33.35 -1.91 -16.00
C TRP A 351 -34.76 -2.48 -16.00
N TRP A 352 -35.76 -1.68 -15.60
CA TRP A 352 -37.16 -2.13 -15.63
C TRP A 352 -37.60 -2.44 -17.07
N ARG A 353 -37.23 -1.60 -18.04
CA ARG A 353 -37.58 -1.82 -19.45
C ARG A 353 -36.94 -3.10 -19.98
N GLU A 354 -35.66 -3.32 -19.71
CA GLU A 354 -34.93 -4.51 -20.16
C GLU A 354 -35.48 -5.79 -19.51
N TRP A 355 -35.80 -5.75 -18.22
CA TRP A 355 -36.42 -6.90 -17.55
C TRP A 355 -37.81 -7.22 -18.13
N PHE A 356 -38.65 -6.20 -18.35
CA PHE A 356 -39.97 -6.38 -18.96
C PHE A 356 -39.88 -6.92 -20.40
N LYS A 357 -38.95 -6.41 -21.22
CA LYS A 357 -38.69 -6.95 -22.57
C LYS A 357 -38.33 -8.42 -22.51
N LEU A 358 -37.43 -8.81 -21.60
CA LEU A 358 -37.03 -10.21 -21.42
C LEU A 358 -38.19 -11.09 -20.94
N SER A 359 -39.12 -10.53 -20.17
CA SER A 359 -40.36 -11.21 -19.75
C SER A 359 -41.42 -11.34 -20.85
N GLY A 360 -41.15 -10.85 -22.06
CA GLY A 360 -42.07 -10.91 -23.21
C GLY A 360 -43.04 -9.73 -23.32
N ILE A 361 -42.86 -8.68 -22.52
CA ILE A 361 -43.72 -7.49 -22.51
C ILE A 361 -43.09 -6.42 -23.40
N THR A 362 -43.71 -6.14 -24.54
CA THR A 362 -43.27 -5.11 -25.48
C THR A 362 -43.85 -3.75 -25.09
N ASN A 363 -42.99 -2.72 -25.06
CA ASN A 363 -43.31 -1.35 -24.66
C ASN A 363 -43.96 -1.19 -23.27
N PRO A 364 -43.27 -1.62 -22.19
CA PRO A 364 -43.77 -1.40 -20.84
C PRO A 364 -43.84 0.11 -20.55
N GLU A 365 -45.02 0.59 -20.15
CA GLU A 365 -45.18 1.90 -19.50
C GLU A 365 -45.37 1.66 -17.99
N PRO A 366 -44.27 1.37 -17.25
CA PRO A 366 -44.37 1.23 -15.82
C PRO A 366 -44.87 2.55 -15.24
N ALA A 367 -45.88 2.48 -14.37
CA ALA A 367 -46.33 3.62 -13.58
C ALA A 367 -45.26 3.95 -12.53
N ILE A 368 -44.11 4.49 -12.96
CA ILE A 368 -43.09 5.04 -12.09
C ILE A 368 -43.73 6.29 -11.48
N ARG A 369 -44.39 6.11 -10.34
CA ARG A 369 -44.98 7.22 -9.59
C ARG A 369 -43.86 8.21 -9.27
N PRO A 370 -44.11 9.53 -9.28
CA PRO A 370 -43.16 10.51 -8.79
C PRO A 370 -42.82 10.13 -7.34
N SER A 371 -41.67 9.51 -7.18
CA SER A 371 -41.22 8.85 -5.97
C SER A 371 -39.84 9.39 -5.63
N VAL A 372 -39.41 9.12 -4.40
CA VAL A 372 -38.08 9.48 -3.93
C VAL A 372 -37.06 8.86 -4.87
N GLN A 373 -36.22 9.69 -5.50
CA GLN A 373 -35.10 9.20 -6.31
C GLN A 373 -34.03 8.65 -5.37
N LEU A 374 -33.81 7.33 -5.43
CA LEU A 374 -32.86 6.63 -4.60
C LEU A 374 -31.66 6.24 -5.44
N LYS A 375 -30.52 6.90 -5.23
CA LYS A 375 -29.31 6.75 -6.05
C LYS A 375 -28.45 5.54 -5.68
N THR A 376 -28.95 4.56 -4.94
CA THR A 376 -28.19 3.35 -4.63
C THR A 376 -29.15 2.18 -4.51
N GLN A 377 -28.73 1.00 -4.98
CA GLN A 377 -29.52 -0.21 -4.75
C GLN A 377 -29.70 -0.49 -3.26
N LEU A 378 -28.75 -0.07 -2.41
CA LEU A 378 -28.90 -0.18 -0.96
C LEU A 378 -30.11 0.63 -0.47
N ALA A 379 -30.24 1.90 -0.85
CA ALA A 379 -31.38 2.71 -0.46
C ALA A 379 -32.70 2.19 -1.06
N ILE A 380 -32.68 1.74 -2.32
CA ILE A 380 -33.83 1.11 -2.99
C ILE A 380 -34.26 -0.17 -2.24
N SER A 381 -33.30 -1.00 -1.81
CA SER A 381 -33.59 -2.22 -1.05
C SER A 381 -34.24 -1.95 0.29
N GLN A 382 -33.82 -0.88 0.99
CA GLN A 382 -34.44 -0.49 2.26
C GLN A 382 -35.88 -0.04 2.06
N ALA A 383 -36.17 0.69 0.98
CA ALA A 383 -37.54 1.05 0.63
C ALA A 383 -38.40 -0.19 0.30
N ALA A 384 -37.83 -1.17 -0.42
CA ALA A 384 -38.52 -2.43 -0.71
C ALA A 384 -38.82 -3.23 0.56
N MET A 385 -37.82 -3.39 1.45
CA MET A 385 -37.96 -4.08 2.74
C MET A 385 -38.93 -3.37 3.70
N ALA A 386 -39.03 -2.04 3.61
CA ALA A 386 -40.05 -1.26 4.31
C ALA A 386 -41.46 -1.38 3.68
N GLY A 387 -41.61 -2.21 2.65
CA GLY A 387 -42.86 -2.47 1.96
C GLY A 387 -43.37 -1.29 1.14
N GLN A 388 -42.50 -0.42 0.63
CA GLN A 388 -42.89 0.76 -0.16
C GLN A 388 -43.14 0.43 -1.63
N GLY A 389 -42.68 -0.72 -2.11
CA GLY A 389 -42.80 -1.12 -3.50
C GLY A 389 -41.94 -2.33 -3.83
N ILE A 390 -41.83 -2.58 -5.13
CA ILE A 390 -41.00 -3.63 -5.72
C ILE A 390 -39.76 -2.97 -6.28
N ALA A 391 -38.59 -3.44 -5.89
CA ALA A 391 -37.31 -2.91 -6.34
C ALA A 391 -36.72 -3.78 -7.44
N ILE A 392 -36.01 -3.16 -8.39
CA ILE A 392 -35.12 -3.89 -9.29
C ILE A 392 -33.71 -3.85 -8.70
N LEU A 393 -33.17 -5.02 -8.36
CA LEU A 393 -31.93 -5.16 -7.60
C LEU A 393 -31.07 -6.27 -8.18
N THR A 394 -29.77 -6.21 -7.91
CA THR A 394 -28.82 -7.28 -8.21
C THR A 394 -28.89 -8.37 -7.14
N PRO A 395 -29.40 -9.59 -7.45
CA PRO A 395 -29.65 -10.63 -6.44
C PRO A 395 -28.44 -11.01 -5.62
N ALA A 396 -27.26 -11.06 -6.25
CA ALA A 396 -26.00 -11.42 -5.60
C ALA A 396 -25.63 -10.49 -4.42
N PHE A 397 -26.11 -9.24 -4.42
CA PHE A 397 -25.89 -8.29 -3.33
C PHE A 397 -26.90 -8.44 -2.19
N PHE A 398 -28.02 -9.13 -2.41
CA PHE A 398 -29.08 -9.29 -1.41
C PHE A 398 -29.33 -10.76 -1.09
N ALA A 399 -28.33 -11.61 -1.32
CA ALA A 399 -28.43 -13.05 -1.10
C ALA A 399 -28.80 -13.41 0.35
N ALA A 400 -28.33 -12.65 1.33
CA ALA A 400 -28.68 -12.85 2.74
C ALA A 400 -30.15 -12.48 3.01
N GLU A 401 -30.64 -11.37 2.46
CA GLU A 401 -32.03 -10.94 2.59
C GLU A 401 -32.98 -11.92 1.91
N ILE A 402 -32.58 -12.46 0.76
CA ILE A 402 -33.34 -13.49 0.03
C ILE A 402 -33.37 -14.79 0.84
N ALA A 403 -32.21 -15.27 1.30
CA ALA A 403 -32.11 -16.52 2.07
C ALA A 403 -32.86 -16.48 3.41
N THR A 404 -32.92 -15.31 4.05
CA THR A 404 -33.67 -15.09 5.30
C THR A 404 -35.15 -14.76 5.09
N GLY A 405 -35.58 -14.63 3.83
CA GLY A 405 -36.96 -14.29 3.48
C GLY A 405 -37.35 -12.83 3.75
N ARG A 406 -36.41 -11.92 3.99
CA ARG A 406 -36.69 -10.48 4.09
C ARG A 406 -36.98 -9.84 2.73
N LEU A 407 -36.39 -10.39 1.69
CA LEU A 407 -36.72 -10.10 0.30
C LEU A 407 -37.14 -11.39 -0.40
N ILE A 408 -38.11 -11.28 -1.29
CA ILE A 408 -38.60 -12.37 -2.13
C ILE A 408 -38.42 -11.95 -3.57
N GLN A 409 -37.91 -12.88 -4.38
CA GLN A 409 -37.89 -12.77 -5.84
C GLN A 409 -39.20 -13.36 -6.39
N PRO A 410 -40.15 -12.54 -6.88
CA PRO A 410 -41.46 -13.02 -7.32
C PRO A 410 -41.39 -13.80 -8.64
N PHE A 411 -40.34 -13.61 -9.43
CA PHE A 411 -40.16 -14.28 -10.72
C PHE A 411 -38.72 -14.74 -10.91
N SER A 412 -38.51 -15.93 -11.47
CA SER A 412 -37.18 -16.48 -11.75
C SER A 412 -36.41 -15.77 -12.87
N ILE A 413 -37.02 -14.79 -13.54
CA ILE A 413 -36.41 -14.05 -14.65
C ILE A 413 -35.33 -13.12 -14.11
N VAL A 414 -34.10 -13.26 -14.60
CA VAL A 414 -32.97 -12.38 -14.30
C VAL A 414 -32.52 -11.75 -15.61
N ALA A 415 -32.42 -10.42 -15.64
CA ALA A 415 -31.99 -9.66 -16.80
C ALA A 415 -30.58 -9.11 -16.59
N GLY A 416 -29.91 -8.74 -17.69
CA GLY A 416 -28.59 -8.11 -17.66
C GLY A 416 -28.42 -7.17 -18.85
N ILE A 417 -27.50 -6.22 -18.72
CA ILE A 417 -27.26 -5.15 -19.72
C ILE A 417 -25.89 -5.28 -20.42
N GLY A 418 -25.22 -6.43 -20.26
CA GLY A 418 -23.90 -6.69 -20.86
C GLY A 418 -22.73 -5.97 -20.21
N SER A 419 -22.96 -5.20 -19.13
CA SER A 419 -21.90 -4.76 -18.22
C SER A 419 -21.56 -5.83 -17.19
N SER A 420 -20.39 -5.72 -16.57
CA SER A 420 -19.94 -6.60 -15.50
C SER A 420 -19.19 -5.78 -14.45
N PHE A 421 -19.08 -6.30 -13.24
CA PHE A 421 -18.14 -5.80 -12.24
C PHE A 421 -16.76 -6.38 -12.53
N TRP A 422 -15.73 -5.53 -12.47
CA TRP A 422 -14.35 -5.84 -12.77
C TRP A 422 -13.45 -5.39 -11.64
N LEU A 423 -12.44 -6.21 -11.34
CA LEU A 423 -11.26 -5.79 -10.60
C LEU A 423 -10.29 -5.13 -11.56
N VAL A 424 -9.84 -3.92 -11.26
CA VAL A 424 -8.91 -3.15 -12.09
C VAL A 424 -7.73 -2.62 -11.29
N TYR A 425 -6.55 -2.62 -11.89
CA TYR A 425 -5.33 -2.04 -11.32
C TYR A 425 -4.31 -1.72 -12.44
N PRO A 426 -3.34 -0.80 -12.24
CA PRO A 426 -2.32 -0.47 -13.25
C PRO A 426 -1.52 -1.68 -13.72
N GLU A 427 -1.21 -1.77 -15.02
CA GLU A 427 -0.46 -2.93 -15.54
C GLU A 427 0.90 -3.13 -14.87
N ASP A 428 1.60 -2.03 -14.59
CA ASP A 428 2.91 -2.05 -13.94
C ASP A 428 2.85 -2.56 -12.49
N HIS A 429 1.67 -2.61 -11.88
CA HIS A 429 1.46 -3.09 -10.50
C HIS A 429 1.06 -4.58 -10.46
N GLN A 430 1.02 -5.29 -11.58
CA GLN A 430 0.62 -6.71 -11.65
C GLN A 430 1.44 -7.63 -10.74
N ASN A 431 2.71 -7.29 -10.48
CA ASN A 431 3.59 -8.10 -9.65
C ASN A 431 3.48 -7.78 -8.14
N SER A 432 2.68 -6.78 -7.75
CA SER A 432 2.49 -6.43 -6.35
C SER A 432 1.83 -7.58 -5.57
N ARG A 433 2.51 -8.11 -4.53
CA ARG A 433 2.01 -9.19 -3.65
C ARG A 433 0.59 -8.90 -3.15
N LYS A 434 0.34 -7.69 -2.63
CA LYS A 434 -0.96 -7.34 -2.04
C LYS A 434 -2.10 -7.35 -3.07
N ILE A 435 -1.81 -6.88 -4.28
CA ILE A 435 -2.77 -6.91 -5.40
C ILE A 435 -3.00 -8.35 -5.86
N HIS A 436 -1.92 -9.13 -6.00
CA HIS A 436 -2.00 -10.54 -6.37
C HIS A 436 -2.83 -11.34 -5.36
N ALA A 437 -2.50 -11.22 -4.07
CA ALA A 437 -3.22 -11.89 -2.98
C ALA A 437 -4.71 -11.55 -2.99
N PHE A 438 -5.04 -10.26 -3.10
CA PHE A 438 -6.43 -9.82 -3.13
C PHE A 438 -7.16 -10.27 -4.40
N ARG A 439 -6.50 -10.23 -5.56
CA ARG A 439 -7.05 -10.71 -6.83
C ARG A 439 -7.39 -12.20 -6.75
N GLU A 440 -6.46 -13.05 -6.33
CA GLU A 440 -6.71 -14.49 -6.25
C GLU A 440 -7.84 -14.79 -5.26
N TRP A 441 -7.81 -14.13 -4.10
CA TRP A 441 -8.85 -14.28 -3.09
C TRP A 441 -10.24 -13.86 -3.60
N ILE A 442 -10.36 -12.68 -4.21
CA ILE A 442 -11.68 -12.17 -4.66
C ILE A 442 -12.25 -13.01 -5.80
N LEU A 443 -11.41 -13.45 -6.74
CA LEU A 443 -11.84 -14.33 -7.84
C LEU A 443 -12.32 -15.69 -7.31
N GLU A 444 -11.67 -16.22 -6.28
CA GLU A 444 -12.10 -17.45 -5.64
C GLU A 444 -13.41 -17.28 -4.86
N GLU A 445 -13.60 -16.17 -4.14
CA GLU A 445 -14.87 -15.87 -3.46
C GLU A 445 -16.03 -15.72 -4.46
N VAL A 446 -15.82 -15.08 -5.60
CA VAL A 446 -16.84 -14.99 -6.66
C VAL A 446 -17.19 -16.38 -7.20
N LYS A 447 -16.19 -17.22 -7.50
CA LYS A 447 -16.44 -18.59 -7.98
C LYS A 447 -17.28 -19.40 -7.00
N ARG A 448 -17.03 -19.26 -5.69
CA ARG A 448 -17.81 -19.91 -4.63
C ARG A 448 -19.26 -19.45 -4.61
N ASP A 449 -19.51 -18.15 -4.77
CA ASP A 449 -20.86 -17.61 -4.84
C ASP A 449 -21.60 -18.11 -6.08
N MET A 450 -20.96 -18.10 -7.25
CA MET A 450 -21.56 -18.63 -8.48
C MET A 450 -21.89 -20.11 -8.37
N ALA A 451 -21.04 -20.90 -7.69
CA ALA A 451 -21.32 -22.32 -7.45
C ALA A 451 -22.51 -22.53 -6.51
N ARG A 452 -22.73 -21.65 -5.53
CA ARG A 452 -23.87 -21.70 -4.60
C ARG A 452 -25.19 -21.27 -5.24
N ALA A 453 -25.16 -20.42 -6.26
CA ALA A 453 -26.36 -19.96 -6.96
C ALA A 453 -26.95 -21.01 -7.92
N VAL A 454 -26.20 -22.08 -8.24
CA VAL A 454 -26.61 -23.16 -9.17
C VAL A 454 -27.27 -24.34 -8.44
N VAL A 455 -27.21 -24.38 -7.11
CA VAL A 455 -27.80 -25.40 -6.23
C VAL A 455 -29.06 -24.86 -5.59
#